data_AF-A0A5D2CPW9-F1
#
_entry.id   AF-A0A5D2CPW9-F1
#
_cell.length_a   1.000
_cell.length_b   1.000
_cell.length_c   1.000
_cell.angle_alpha   90.00
_cell.angle_beta   90.00
_cell.angle_gamma   90.00
#
_symmetry.space_group_name_H-M   'P 1'
#
loop_
_entity.id
_entity.type
_entity.pdbx_description
1 polymer ?
#
loop_
_entity_poly.entity_id
_entity_poly.type
_entity_poly.pdbx_seq_one_letter_code
_entity_poly.pdbx_strand_id
1 'polypeptide(L)' 'MRLALLSKNKLQFVDGSITVPYDTDSLYPAWERCNTMVISWLNHSISSFIFSSVLWVNTAFDIWNDLRE' A
#
# COMPACT_ATOMS: atom_id res chain seq x y z
N MET A 1 2.97 -7.12 10.03
CA MET A 1 1.99 -6.29 9.30
C MET A 1 0.72 -7.00 8.86
N ARG A 2 0.76 -8.23 8.31
CA ARG A 2 -0.44 -8.91 7.74
C ARG A 2 -1.69 -8.91 8.64
N LEU A 3 -1.55 -9.28 9.92
CA LEU A 3 -2.68 -9.31 10.88
C LEU A 3 -3.26 -7.92 11.16
N ALA A 4 -2.41 -6.88 11.20
CA ALA A 4 -2.84 -5.49 11.39
C ALA A 4 -3.59 -4.95 10.17
N LEU A 5 -3.19 -5.34 8.96
CA LEU A 5 -3.92 -4.98 7.74
C LEU A 5 -5.27 -5.71 7.67
N LEU A 6 -5.30 -6.99 8.04
CA LEU A 6 -6.52 -7.77 8.06
C LEU A 6 -7.55 -7.20 9.05
N SER A 7 -7.14 -6.82 10.27
CA SER A 7 -8.03 -6.24 11.27
C SER A 7 -8.63 -4.88 10.88
N LYS A 8 -8.07 -4.24 9.85
CA LYS A 8 -8.52 -2.94 9.31
C LYS A 8 -9.16 -3.04 7.92
N ASN A 9 -9.39 -4.26 7.40
CA ASN A 9 -9.87 -4.50 6.03
C ASN A 9 -8.99 -3.83 4.96
N LYS A 10 -7.66 -3.85 5.18
CA LYS A 10 -6.67 -3.27 4.27
C LYS A 10 -5.79 -4.30 3.57
N LEU A 11 -5.94 -5.59 3.88
CA LEU A 11 -5.12 -6.64 3.28
C LEU A 11 -5.23 -6.64 1.74
N GLN A 12 -6.41 -6.31 1.22
CA GLN A 12 -6.70 -6.29 -0.21
C GLN A 12 -5.91 -5.24 -1.00
N PHE A 13 -5.32 -4.24 -0.32
CA PHE A 13 -4.46 -3.23 -0.95
C PHE A 13 -3.02 -3.72 -1.14
N VAL A 14 -2.61 -4.80 -0.45
CA VAL A 14 -1.26 -5.36 -0.53
C VAL A 14 -1.23 -6.75 -1.19
N ASP A 15 -2.37 -7.43 -1.28
CA ASP A 15 -2.48 -8.72 -1.98
C ASP A 15 -2.90 -8.60 -3.45
N GLY A 16 -3.21 -7.37 -3.91
CA GLY A 16 -3.58 -7.06 -5.29
C GLY A 16 -5.05 -7.29 -5.63
N SER A 17 -5.90 -7.68 -4.66
CA SER A 17 -7.33 -7.90 -4.89
C SER A 17 -8.07 -6.61 -5.23
N ILE A 18 -7.63 -5.46 -4.70
CA ILE A 18 -8.14 -4.13 -5.08
C ILE A 18 -7.09 -3.46 -5.95
N THR A 19 -7.37 -3.36 -7.25
CA THR A 19 -6.53 -2.66 -8.21
C THR A 19 -6.76 -1.16 -8.20
N VAL A 20 -5.82 -0.39 -8.76
CA VAL A 20 -6.01 1.04 -9.06
C VAL A 20 -7.26 1.21 -9.92
N PRO A 21 -8.28 1.97 -9.47
CA PRO A 21 -9.40 2.37 -10.31
C PRO A 21 -8.96 3.45 -11.30
N TYR A 22 -9.77 3.69 -12.33
CA TYR A 22 -9.54 4.82 -13.24
C TYR A 22 -9.66 6.15 -12.49
N ASP A 23 -8.92 7.16 -12.93
CA ASP A 23 -8.95 8.53 -12.39
C ASP A 23 -10.33 9.19 -12.50
N THR A 24 -11.13 8.78 -13.48
CA THR A 24 -12.53 9.21 -13.64
C THR A 24 -13.51 8.52 -12.70
N ASP A 25 -13.08 7.47 -11.97
CA ASP A 25 -13.96 6.74 -11.06
C ASP A 25 -14.20 7.54 -9.77
N SER A 26 -15.47 7.65 -9.37
CA SER A 26 -15.89 8.22 -8.09
C SER A 26 -15.18 7.61 -6.87
N LEU A 27 -14.69 6.38 -6.98
CA LEU A 27 -13.99 5.66 -5.91
C LEU A 27 -12.48 5.95 -5.88
N TYR A 28 -11.90 6.57 -6.91
CA TYR A 28 -10.47 6.87 -6.97
C TYR A 28 -9.97 7.65 -5.75
N PRO A 29 -10.63 8.74 -5.30
CA PRO A 29 -10.16 9.49 -4.11
C PRO A 29 -10.22 8.65 -2.83
N ALA A 30 -11.19 7.74 -2.71
CA ALA A 30 -11.29 6.84 -1.57
C ALA A 30 -10.19 5.78 -1.61
N TRP A 31 -9.93 5.22 -2.79
CA TRP A 31 -8.85 4.27 -3.01
C TRP A 31 -7.49 4.91 -2.70
N GLU A 32 -7.21 6.10 -3.22
CA GLU A 32 -5.95 6.83 -3.04
C GLU A 32 -5.65 7.08 -1.55
N ARG A 33 -6.66 7.53 -0.78
CA ARG A 33 -6.54 7.71 0.67
C ARG A 33 -6.21 6.40 1.39
N CYS A 34 -6.87 5.30 0.99
CA CYS A 34 -6.63 3.99 1.58
C CYS A 34 -5.24 3.46 1.25
N ASN A 35 -4.82 3.57 -0.01
CA ASN A 35 -3.50 3.21 -0.48
C ASN A 35 -2.42 4.00 0.27
N THR A 36 -2.56 5.33 0.37
CA THR A 36 -1.63 6.21 1.09
C THR A 36 -1.48 5.85 2.56
N MET A 37 -2.59 5.50 3.23
CA MET A 37 -2.56 5.06 4.63
C MET A 37 -1.77 3.77 4.81
N VAL A 38 -1.97 2.79 3.91
CA VAL A 38 -1.21 1.53 3.95
C VAL A 38 0.26 1.77 3.65
N ILE A 39 0.60 2.62 2.68
CA ILE A 39 1.98 3.04 2.40
C ILE A 39 2.64 3.66 3.64
N SER A 40 1.94 4.55 4.36
CA SER A 40 2.46 5.13 5.60
C SER A 40 2.75 4.06 6.66
N TRP A 41 1.86 3.09 6.86
CA TRP A 41 2.09 1.99 7.78
C TRP A 41 3.23 1.07 7.35
N LEU A 42 3.38 0.84 6.05
CA LEU A 42 4.51 0.11 5.47
C LEU A 42 5.79 0.86 5.82
N ASN A 43 5.90 2.13 5.42
CA ASN A 43 7.06 2.99 5.67
C ASN A 43 7.46 3.06 7.14
N HIS A 44 6.49 3.18 8.07
CA HIS A 44 6.78 3.19 9.50
C HIS A 44 7.26 1.83 10.04
N SER A 45 7.02 0.75 9.32
CA SER A 45 7.42 -0.61 9.72
C SER A 45 8.75 -1.05 9.12
N ILE A 46 9.32 -0.28 8.18
CA ILE A 46 10.59 -0.58 7.50
C ILE A 46 11.75 0.24 8.09
N SER A 47 12.95 -0.34 8.05
CA SER A 47 14.18 0.40 8.35
C SER A 47 14.44 1.48 7.30
N SER A 48 14.99 2.62 7.71
CA SER A 48 15.29 3.77 6.85
C SER A 48 16.18 3.46 5.64
N PHE A 49 16.92 2.34 5.68
CA PHE A 49 17.77 1.87 4.58
C PHE A 49 16.98 1.34 3.38
N ILE A 50 15.79 0.75 3.60
CA ILE A 50 14.94 0.20 2.53
C ILE A 50 14.05 1.31 1.93
N PHE A 51 13.72 2.31 2.74
CA PHE A 51 12.88 3.45 2.35
C PHE A 51 13.38 4.21 1.11
N SER A 52 14.69 4.36 0.93
CA SER A 52 15.27 5.05 -0.24
C SER A 52 15.04 4.32 -1.56
N SER A 53 14.94 2.99 -1.55
CA SER A 53 14.67 2.17 -2.73
C SER A 53 13.19 2.18 -3.14
N VAL A 54 12.29 2.35 -2.16
CA VAL A 54 10.84 2.26 -2.32
C VAL A 54 10.19 3.63 -2.61
N LEU A 55 10.97 4.72 -2.58
CA LEU A 55 10.46 6.10 -2.69
C LEU A 55 9.77 6.44 -4.04
N TRP A 56 9.95 5.58 -5.04
CA TRP A 56 9.40 5.74 -6.40
C TRP A 56 8.15 4.88 -6.67
N VAL A 57 7.67 4.16 -5.67
CA VAL A 57 6.64 3.14 -5.82
C VAL A 57 5.26 3.73 -5.54
N ASN A 58 4.34 3.64 -6.51
CA ASN A 58 3.05 4.33 -6.48
C ASN A 58 1.96 3.63 -5.65
N THR A 59 2.10 2.33 -5.38
CA THR A 59 1.05 1.54 -4.71
C THR A 59 1.56 0.74 -3.52
N ALA A 60 0.71 0.56 -2.50
CA ALA A 60 1.00 -0.29 -1.35
C ALA A 60 1.28 -1.75 -1.75
N PHE A 61 0.71 -2.21 -2.86
CA PHE A 61 0.94 -3.54 -3.42
C PHE A 61 2.38 -3.73 -3.86
N ASP A 62 2.90 -2.78 -4.64
CA ASP A 62 4.27 -2.83 -5.14
C ASP A 62 5.28 -2.78 -3.98
N ILE A 63 5.09 -1.86 -3.02
CA ILE A 63 5.93 -1.80 -1.80
C ILE A 63 5.91 -3.13 -1.06
N TRP A 64 4.73 -3.75 -0.92
CA TRP A 64 4.59 -5.02 -0.22
C TRP A 64 5.33 -6.15 -0.92
N ASN A 65 5.34 -6.18 -2.25
CA ASN A 65 6.08 -7.16 -3.02
C ASN A 65 7.58 -6.95 -2.89
N ASP A 66 8.07 -5.71 -3.00
CA ASP A 66 9.49 -5.38 -2.83
C ASP A 66 10.00 -5.78 -1.44
N LEU A 67 9.17 -5.66 -0.40
CA LEU A 67 9.51 -6.08 0.97
C LEU A 67 9.50 -7.60 1.20
N ARG A 68 8.97 -8.37 0.25
CA ARG A 68 8.87 -9.83 0.35
C ARG A 68 10.05 -10.54 -0.29
N GLU A 69 10.82 -9.85 -1.12
CA GLU A 69 12.12 -10.28 -1.62
C GLU A 69 13.24 -10.09 -0.58
#